data_AF-B0W3Z4-F1
#
_entry.id   AF-B0W3Z4-F1
#
_cell.length_a   1.000
_cell.length_b   1.000
_cell.length_c   1.000
_cell.angle_alpha   90.00
_cell.angle_beta   90.00
_cell.angle_gamma   90.00
#
_symmetry.space_group_name_H-M   'P 1'
#
loop_
_entity.id
_entity.type
_entity.pdbx_description
1 polymer ?
#
loop_
_entity_poly.entity_id
_entity_poly.type
_entity_poly.pdbx_seq_one_letter_code
_entity_poly.pdbx_strand_id
1 'polypeptide(L)'
;MKARNLNPPAPSQGGKLIKGKVLCSSPWVKAKAGCGAARLAKDNTELRQGTPQFKRFEALPQPLDFKVFIFNVTNPYEVQMGKRPRVVEVGPYIYFQYRQKDNIRFSRDRSKVHFSQQQLYVFDAESSYPLTENDPLMVLNMHMNSILQIAEDETYDSLRLINVELNRIFGRPDSMFLRTTPKEFLFDGVPFCVNVIGIAKAICKEIEKRNTKTIRVLPDGSMKFSFFNHKNMTEDGIYTINTGVKNALETQMIEFWNGKNMLDKWSNSSRGSSMTCNKIEGTDGSGYPPFREGVQRMTIFSSDICRTVDIKYVGSSSYEGIPAARYVTDDNFLNKIGPEHNNDCYCVNRIPKAIVKANGCLYEGALDLSTCFGKCRSCGAHDSYHEK
;
A
#
# COMPACT_ATOMS: atom_id res chain seq x y z
N MET A 1 16.41 2.99 -23.33
CA MET A 1 16.62 1.96 -22.28
C MET A 1 15.77 0.76 -22.64
N LYS A 2 16.38 -0.42 -22.89
CA LYS A 2 15.64 -1.62 -23.29
C LYS A 2 14.87 -2.16 -22.09
N ALA A 3 13.54 -2.17 -22.16
CA ALA A 3 12.69 -2.91 -21.24
C ALA A 3 13.08 -4.40 -21.31
N ARG A 4 13.42 -5.00 -20.18
CA ARG A 4 13.52 -6.46 -20.08
C ARG A 4 12.11 -6.99 -19.88
N ASN A 5 11.63 -7.80 -20.81
CA ASN A 5 10.41 -8.59 -20.63
C ASN A 5 10.63 -9.55 -19.45
N LEU A 6 9.93 -9.31 -18.35
CA LEU A 6 9.73 -10.32 -17.31
C LEU A 6 8.63 -11.25 -17.82
N ASN A 7 9.00 -12.39 -18.37
CA ASN A 7 8.04 -13.47 -18.58
C ASN A 7 7.70 -14.06 -17.20
N PRO A 8 6.42 -14.35 -16.91
CA PRO A 8 6.08 -15.16 -15.75
C PRO A 8 6.82 -16.50 -15.84
N PRO A 9 7.31 -17.06 -14.71
CA PRO A 9 7.85 -18.42 -14.73
C PRO A 9 6.75 -19.38 -15.22
N ALA A 10 7.13 -20.31 -16.09
CA ALA A 10 6.20 -21.32 -16.61
C ALA A 10 5.53 -22.07 -15.45
N PRO A 11 4.23 -22.44 -15.58
CA PRO A 11 3.56 -23.24 -14.56
C PRO A 11 4.33 -24.55 -14.36
N SER A 12 4.84 -24.76 -13.15
CA SER A 12 5.49 -26.02 -12.81
C SER A 12 4.44 -27.12 -12.87
N GLN A 13 4.62 -28.04 -13.82
CA GLN A 13 3.82 -29.26 -13.88
C GLN A 13 3.94 -30.01 -12.55
N GLY A 14 2.79 -30.48 -12.04
CA GLY A 14 2.64 -31.11 -10.75
C GLY A 14 3.69 -32.21 -10.48
N GLY A 15 4.60 -31.91 -9.57
CA GLY A 15 5.49 -32.89 -8.97
C GLY A 15 4.75 -33.65 -7.88
N LYS A 16 4.48 -34.95 -8.10
CA LYS A 16 4.03 -35.88 -7.06
C LYS A 16 5.00 -35.83 -5.87
N LEU A 17 4.52 -35.38 -4.72
CA LEU A 17 5.22 -35.53 -3.44
C LEU A 17 5.36 -37.01 -3.10
N ILE A 18 6.60 -37.50 -3.08
CA ILE A 18 6.96 -38.80 -2.54
C ILE A 18 6.73 -38.74 -1.03
N LYS A 19 5.81 -39.57 -0.52
CA LYS A 19 5.52 -39.73 0.91
C LYS A 19 6.75 -40.30 1.63
N GLY A 20 7.56 -39.44 2.22
CA GLY A 20 8.52 -39.80 3.26
C GLY A 20 7.88 -39.64 4.63
N LYS A 21 7.68 -40.75 5.36
CA LYS A 21 7.25 -40.75 6.76
C LYS A 21 8.29 -40.01 7.61
N VAL A 22 7.91 -38.89 8.23
CA VAL A 22 8.63 -38.33 9.38
C VAL A 22 7.92 -38.85 10.64
N LEU A 23 8.53 -39.84 11.28
CA LEU A 23 8.11 -40.31 12.59
C LEU A 23 8.47 -39.25 13.63
N CYS A 24 7.46 -38.60 14.20
CA CYS A 24 7.60 -37.92 15.48
C CYS A 24 7.53 -38.95 16.62
N SER A 25 8.51 -38.90 17.51
CA SER A 25 8.38 -39.43 18.87
C SER A 25 9.07 -38.46 19.84
N SER A 26 8.30 -38.04 20.85
CA SER A 26 8.60 -37.19 22.03
C SER A 26 9.73 -37.75 22.92
N PRO A 27 10.12 -37.16 24.10
CA PRO A 27 9.65 -35.94 24.79
C PRO A 27 10.79 -35.01 25.29
N TRP A 28 10.44 -33.81 25.75
CA TRP A 28 11.14 -32.99 26.77
C TRP A 28 12.65 -33.22 26.98
N VAL A 29 13.48 -32.43 26.29
CA VAL A 29 14.86 -32.16 26.74
C VAL A 29 15.07 -30.64 26.69
N LYS A 30 15.26 -30.03 27.87
CA LYS A 30 15.91 -28.73 28.01
C LYS A 30 17.35 -28.86 27.48
N ALA A 31 17.53 -28.75 26.17
CA ALA A 31 18.85 -28.74 25.57
C ALA A 31 19.42 -27.32 25.69
N LYS A 32 20.46 -27.16 26.53
CA LYS A 32 21.37 -26.01 26.47
C LYS A 32 21.77 -25.81 25.00
N ALA A 33 21.37 -24.68 24.42
CA ALA A 33 21.76 -24.31 23.06
C ALA A 33 23.29 -24.23 22.97
N GLY A 34 23.92 -25.24 22.37
CA GLY A 34 25.35 -25.25 22.11
C GLY A 34 25.74 -24.24 21.04
N CYS A 35 26.98 -23.74 21.08
CA CYS A 35 27.55 -22.79 20.13
C CYS A 35 27.34 -23.14 18.63
N GLY A 36 27.13 -24.42 18.29
CA GLY A 36 26.82 -24.86 16.92
C GLY A 36 25.44 -24.45 16.41
N ALA A 37 24.40 -24.49 17.26
CA ALA A 37 23.05 -24.05 16.90
C ALA A 37 22.97 -22.52 16.76
N ALA A 38 23.69 -21.79 17.63
CA ALA A 38 23.83 -20.34 17.52
C ALA A 38 24.56 -19.89 16.25
N ARG A 39 25.60 -20.64 15.82
CA ARG A 39 26.34 -20.38 14.58
C ARG A 39 25.51 -20.66 13.32
N LEU A 40 24.79 -21.78 13.28
CA LEU A 40 23.85 -22.12 12.21
C LEU A 40 22.66 -21.14 12.14
N ALA A 41 22.20 -20.64 13.28
CA ALA A 41 21.16 -19.62 13.31
C ALA A 41 21.70 -18.26 12.82
N LYS A 42 22.94 -17.89 13.15
CA LYS A 42 23.58 -16.66 12.66
C LYS A 42 23.81 -16.69 11.13
N ASP A 43 24.30 -17.80 10.59
CA ASP A 43 24.55 -17.95 9.15
C ASP A 43 23.26 -18.00 8.30
N ASN A 44 22.12 -18.34 8.92
CA ASN A 44 20.79 -18.38 8.29
C ASN A 44 19.94 -17.12 8.55
N THR A 45 20.48 -16.13 9.28
CA THR A 45 19.76 -14.90 9.62
C THR A 45 20.37 -13.65 9.00
N GLU A 46 21.59 -13.74 8.49
CA GLU A 46 22.21 -12.70 7.67
C GLU A 46 21.71 -12.72 6.22
N LEU A 47 21.30 -11.56 5.71
CA LEU A 47 21.08 -11.33 4.28
C LEU A 47 22.41 -11.37 3.51
N ARG A 48 22.83 -12.58 3.16
CA ARG A 48 24.06 -12.85 2.41
C ARG A 48 23.76 -13.45 1.05
N GLN A 49 24.35 -12.91 -0.01
CA GLN A 49 24.12 -13.38 -1.38
C GLN A 49 24.37 -14.89 -1.51
N GLY A 50 23.46 -15.59 -2.19
CA GLY A 50 23.51 -17.04 -2.39
C GLY A 50 22.86 -17.88 -1.29
N THR A 51 22.52 -17.33 -0.13
CA THR A 51 21.79 -18.07 0.92
C THR A 51 20.31 -18.26 0.55
N PRO A 52 19.63 -19.30 1.10
CA PRO A 52 18.19 -19.46 0.93
C PRO A 52 17.38 -18.26 1.44
N GLN A 53 17.84 -17.61 2.53
CA GLN A 53 17.20 -16.40 3.07
C GLN A 53 17.28 -15.25 2.07
N PHE A 54 18.45 -15.02 1.46
CA PHE A 54 18.62 -13.98 0.44
C PHE A 54 17.73 -14.23 -0.78
N LYS A 55 17.61 -15.47 -1.24
CA LYS A 55 16.71 -15.82 -2.36
C LYS A 55 15.24 -15.47 -2.05
N ARG A 56 14.77 -15.78 -0.83
CA ARG A 56 13.39 -15.42 -0.39
C ARG A 56 13.21 -13.90 -0.21
N PHE A 57 14.27 -13.21 0.20
CA PHE A 57 14.28 -11.76 0.32
C PHE A 57 14.21 -11.09 -1.06
N GLU A 58 15.00 -11.58 -2.03
CA GLU A 58 15.08 -11.08 -3.41
C GLU A 58 13.75 -11.25 -4.14
N ALA A 59 13.15 -12.43 -4.06
CA ALA A 59 11.83 -12.70 -4.63
C ALA A 59 11.02 -13.62 -3.72
N LEU A 60 9.76 -13.27 -3.48
CA LEU A 60 8.87 -14.13 -2.70
C LEU A 60 8.68 -15.46 -3.43
N PRO A 61 8.82 -16.61 -2.73
CA PRO A 61 8.70 -17.93 -3.37
C PRO A 61 7.27 -18.25 -3.84
N GLN A 62 6.27 -17.59 -3.27
CA GLN A 62 4.88 -17.66 -3.70
C GLN A 62 4.34 -16.23 -3.82
N PRO A 63 3.50 -15.92 -4.83
CA PRO A 63 2.82 -14.64 -4.90
C PRO A 63 1.87 -14.47 -3.72
N LEU A 64 1.56 -13.23 -3.38
CA LEU A 64 0.56 -12.88 -2.39
C LEU A 64 -0.80 -12.75 -3.06
N ASP A 65 -1.87 -13.19 -2.38
CA ASP A 65 -3.23 -12.95 -2.83
C ASP A 65 -3.63 -11.50 -2.52
N PHE A 66 -3.73 -10.68 -3.55
CA PHE A 66 -4.27 -9.33 -3.45
C PHE A 66 -5.76 -9.34 -3.80
N LYS A 67 -6.60 -9.32 -2.75
CA LYS A 67 -8.06 -9.36 -2.88
C LYS A 67 -8.62 -7.95 -2.82
N VAL A 68 -9.40 -7.57 -3.82
CA VAL A 68 -10.04 -6.26 -3.91
C VAL A 68 -11.54 -6.39 -3.80
N PHE A 69 -12.13 -5.63 -2.89
CA PHE A 69 -13.56 -5.48 -2.70
C PHE A 69 -13.92 -4.03 -3.04
N ILE A 70 -14.95 -3.83 -3.85
CA ILE A 70 -15.35 -2.52 -4.34
C ILE A 70 -16.80 -2.25 -3.92
N PHE A 71 -17.04 -1.08 -3.32
CA PHE A 71 -18.38 -0.61 -3.03
C PHE A 71 -19.05 -0.05 -4.28
N ASN A 72 -19.95 -0.83 -4.87
CA ASN A 72 -20.76 -0.45 -6.01
C ASN A 72 -21.96 0.41 -5.57
N VAL A 73 -22.13 1.59 -6.16
CA VAL A 73 -23.16 2.57 -5.79
C VAL A 73 -24.46 2.28 -6.54
N THR A 74 -25.56 2.09 -5.81
CA THR A 74 -26.87 1.73 -6.39
C THR A 74 -27.82 2.90 -6.60
N ASN A 75 -27.50 4.09 -6.05
CA ASN A 75 -28.36 5.27 -6.12
C ASN A 75 -27.61 6.58 -6.47
N PRO A 76 -26.78 6.60 -7.52
CA PRO A 76 -25.88 7.72 -7.81
C PRO A 76 -26.59 9.08 -7.95
N TYR A 77 -27.72 9.13 -8.67
CA TYR A 77 -28.50 10.36 -8.88
C TYR A 77 -29.15 10.88 -7.59
N GLU A 78 -29.61 9.97 -6.74
CA GLU A 78 -30.19 10.32 -5.43
C GLU A 78 -29.13 10.94 -4.51
N VAL A 79 -27.92 10.38 -4.52
CA VAL A 79 -26.78 10.92 -3.75
C VAL A 79 -26.42 12.32 -4.22
N GLN A 80 -26.41 12.54 -5.53
CA GLN A 80 -26.16 13.87 -6.09
C GLN A 80 -27.21 14.91 -5.67
N MET A 81 -28.43 14.48 -5.33
CA MET A 81 -29.48 15.33 -4.75
C MET A 81 -29.38 15.46 -3.22
N GLY A 82 -28.31 14.96 -2.59
CA GLY A 82 -28.06 15.06 -1.15
C GLY A 82 -28.62 13.91 -0.32
N LYS A 83 -29.14 12.84 -0.93
CA LYS A 83 -29.55 11.64 -0.18
C LYS A 83 -28.35 10.78 0.22
N ARG A 84 -28.56 9.87 1.17
CA ARG A 84 -27.52 8.95 1.65
C ARG A 84 -27.10 7.93 0.57
N PRO A 85 -25.81 7.65 0.39
CA PRO A 85 -25.35 6.59 -0.50
C PRO A 85 -25.82 5.21 -0.07
N ARG A 86 -26.29 4.41 -1.03
CA ARG A 86 -26.54 2.97 -0.91
C ARG A 86 -25.48 2.24 -1.71
N VAL A 87 -24.63 1.49 -1.02
CA VAL A 87 -23.56 0.71 -1.64
C VAL A 87 -23.75 -0.79 -1.42
N VAL A 88 -23.25 -1.58 -2.36
CA VAL A 88 -23.16 -3.03 -2.27
C VAL A 88 -21.70 -3.40 -2.47
N GLU A 89 -21.10 -4.16 -1.56
CA GLU A 89 -19.75 -4.68 -1.73
C GLU A 89 -19.75 -5.74 -2.85
N VAL A 90 -18.81 -5.61 -3.80
CA VAL A 90 -18.62 -6.55 -4.90
C VAL A 90 -17.17 -7.02 -4.88
N GLY A 91 -16.96 -8.33 -4.84
CA GLY A 91 -15.66 -8.96 -4.79
C GLY A 91 -15.71 -10.37 -4.18
N PRO A 92 -14.56 -11.00 -3.96
CA PRO A 92 -13.22 -10.46 -4.24
C PRO A 92 -12.85 -10.55 -5.72
N TYR A 93 -12.27 -9.47 -6.27
CA TYR A 93 -11.43 -9.56 -7.46
C TYR A 93 -10.01 -9.91 -6.99
N ILE A 94 -9.53 -11.09 -7.37
CA ILE A 94 -8.27 -11.64 -6.86
C ILE A 94 -7.16 -11.43 -7.89
N TYR A 95 -6.03 -10.90 -7.42
CA TYR A 95 -4.81 -10.75 -8.21
C TYR A 95 -3.65 -11.42 -7.49
N PHE A 96 -2.83 -12.18 -8.22
CA PHE A 96 -1.52 -12.57 -7.73
C PHE A 96 -0.59 -11.35 -7.72
N GLN A 97 -0.09 -11.00 -6.54
CA GLN A 97 0.92 -9.97 -6.36
C GLN A 97 2.30 -10.61 -6.22
N TYR A 98 3.12 -10.49 -7.25
CA TYR A 98 4.53 -10.83 -7.20
C TYR A 98 5.32 -9.64 -6.67
N ARG A 99 6.30 -9.90 -5.79
CA ARG A 99 7.23 -8.87 -5.30
C ARG A 99 8.65 -9.30 -5.59
N GLN A 100 9.42 -8.41 -6.21
CA GLN A 100 10.82 -8.62 -6.54
C GLN A 100 11.63 -7.40 -6.12
N LYS A 101 12.80 -7.64 -5.54
CA LYS A 101 13.78 -6.61 -5.22
C LYS A 101 14.80 -6.52 -6.34
N ASP A 102 15.03 -5.31 -6.82
CA ASP A 102 15.94 -4.98 -7.90
C ASP A 102 17.06 -4.06 -7.43
N ASN A 103 18.07 -3.89 -8.29
CA ASN A 103 19.21 -3.00 -8.03
C ASN A 103 19.90 -3.24 -6.68
N ILE A 104 19.93 -4.49 -6.22
CA ILE A 104 20.45 -4.87 -4.90
C ILE A 104 21.97 -4.60 -4.85
N ARG A 105 22.39 -3.74 -3.90
CA ARG A 105 23.80 -3.36 -3.71
C ARG A 105 24.15 -3.38 -2.23
N PHE A 106 25.22 -4.09 -1.89
CA PHE A 106 25.73 -4.14 -0.53
C PHE A 106 26.68 -2.97 -0.25
N SER A 107 26.70 -2.50 1.01
CA SER A 107 27.74 -1.60 1.50
C SER A 107 29.11 -2.28 1.47
N ARG A 108 30.19 -1.50 1.47
CA ARG A 108 31.58 -2.04 1.48
C ARG A 108 31.84 -3.00 2.64
N ASP A 109 31.28 -2.70 3.81
CA ASP A 109 31.39 -3.52 5.02
C ASP A 109 30.32 -4.63 5.10
N ARG A 110 29.46 -4.76 4.08
CA ARG A 110 28.31 -5.67 3.97
C ARG A 110 27.25 -5.53 5.06
N SER A 111 27.35 -4.52 5.93
CA SER A 111 26.39 -4.33 7.02
C SER A 111 25.02 -3.84 6.55
N LYS A 112 24.95 -3.27 5.34
CA LYS A 112 23.74 -2.70 4.76
C LYS A 112 23.54 -3.20 3.34
N VAL A 113 22.29 -3.22 2.91
CA VAL A 113 21.90 -3.48 1.53
C VAL A 113 20.91 -2.42 1.05
N HIS A 114 21.15 -1.93 -0.15
CA HIS A 114 20.32 -0.95 -0.85
C HIS A 114 19.58 -1.65 -2.00
N PHE A 115 18.29 -1.40 -2.17
CA PHE A 115 17.50 -2.01 -3.25
C PHE A 115 16.29 -1.17 -3.61
N SER A 116 15.77 -1.32 -4.83
CA SER A 116 14.42 -0.91 -5.19
C SER A 116 13.49 -2.13 -5.16
N GLN A 117 12.20 -1.92 -5.00
CA GLN A 117 11.20 -3.00 -5.03
C GLN A 117 10.19 -2.74 -6.15
N GLN A 118 9.93 -3.78 -6.93
CA GLN A 118 8.90 -3.82 -7.95
C GLN A 118 7.81 -4.81 -7.58
N GLN A 119 6.58 -4.51 -8.00
CA GLN A 119 5.41 -5.36 -7.80
C GLN A 119 4.74 -5.62 -9.14
N LEU A 120 4.27 -6.85 -9.35
CA LEU A 120 3.48 -7.22 -10.53
C LEU A 120 2.15 -7.79 -10.05
N TYR A 121 1.06 -7.30 -10.63
CA TYR A 121 -0.30 -7.75 -10.32
C TYR A 121 -0.87 -8.48 -11.54
N VAL A 122 -1.29 -9.73 -11.34
CA VAL A 122 -1.88 -10.58 -12.40
C VAL A 122 -3.25 -11.04 -11.94
N PHE A 123 -4.30 -10.73 -12.70
CA PHE A 123 -5.67 -11.14 -12.35
C PHE A 123 -5.80 -12.67 -12.37
N ASP A 124 -6.36 -13.23 -11.31
CA ASP A 124 -6.66 -14.65 -11.19
C ASP A 124 -8.16 -14.88 -11.44
N ALA A 125 -8.48 -15.24 -12.69
CA ALA A 125 -9.85 -15.47 -13.11
C ALA A 125 -10.49 -16.70 -12.45
N GLU A 126 -9.69 -17.71 -12.09
CA GLU A 126 -10.22 -18.94 -11.47
C GLU A 126 -10.66 -18.64 -10.03
N SER A 127 -9.79 -18.02 -9.24
CA SER A 127 -10.14 -17.69 -7.85
C SER A 127 -11.14 -16.53 -7.73
N SER A 128 -11.30 -15.72 -8.78
CA SER A 128 -12.31 -14.65 -8.82
C SER A 128 -13.68 -15.11 -9.33
N TYR A 129 -13.79 -16.33 -9.89
CA TYR A 129 -15.04 -16.81 -10.48
C TYR A 129 -16.22 -16.75 -9.48
N PRO A 130 -17.43 -16.31 -9.89
CA PRO A 130 -17.86 -16.00 -11.26
C PRO A 130 -17.60 -14.55 -11.71
N LEU A 131 -16.86 -13.75 -10.92
CA LEU A 131 -16.57 -12.36 -11.24
C LEU A 131 -15.48 -12.24 -12.30
N THR A 132 -15.54 -11.17 -13.08
CA THR A 132 -14.54 -10.84 -14.10
C THR A 132 -14.02 -9.42 -13.94
N GLU A 133 -12.79 -9.15 -14.39
CA GLU A 133 -12.24 -7.80 -14.38
C GLU A 133 -12.99 -6.79 -15.31
N ASN A 134 -14.00 -7.26 -16.05
CA ASN A 134 -14.88 -6.48 -16.93
C ASN A 134 -16.28 -6.26 -16.35
N ASP A 135 -16.54 -6.70 -15.12
CA ASP A 135 -17.87 -6.54 -14.50
C ASP A 135 -18.25 -5.05 -14.41
N PRO A 136 -19.50 -4.68 -14.70
CA PRO A 136 -19.92 -3.29 -14.69
C PRO A 136 -19.98 -2.75 -13.26
N LEU A 137 -19.30 -1.62 -13.04
CA LEU A 137 -19.25 -0.94 -11.76
C LEU A 137 -19.75 0.50 -11.87
N MET A 138 -20.43 0.95 -10.82
CA MET A 138 -20.80 2.34 -10.58
C MET A 138 -20.05 2.83 -9.33
N VAL A 139 -19.05 3.68 -9.52
CA VAL A 139 -18.15 4.14 -8.45
C VAL A 139 -18.02 5.65 -8.45
N LEU A 140 -17.57 6.22 -7.34
CA LEU A 140 -17.28 7.65 -7.25
C LEU A 140 -16.21 8.03 -8.30
N ASN A 141 -16.42 9.12 -9.04
CA ASN A 141 -15.42 9.61 -9.99
C ASN A 141 -14.26 10.27 -9.24
N MET A 142 -13.32 9.46 -8.77
CA MET A 142 -12.26 9.88 -7.84
C MET A 142 -11.37 10.99 -8.40
N HIS A 143 -10.96 10.90 -9.68
CA HIS A 143 -10.10 11.91 -10.29
C HIS A 143 -10.82 13.23 -10.52
N MET A 144 -12.07 13.21 -11.00
CA MET A 144 -12.87 14.43 -11.13
C MET A 144 -13.09 15.09 -9.77
N ASN A 145 -13.54 14.32 -8.77
CA ASN A 145 -13.75 14.84 -7.43
C ASN A 145 -12.45 15.39 -6.82
N SER A 146 -11.31 14.72 -7.01
CA SER A 146 -10.02 15.22 -6.52
C SER A 146 -9.63 16.54 -7.20
N ILE A 147 -9.76 16.63 -8.52
CA ILE A 147 -9.43 17.85 -9.29
C ILE A 147 -10.32 19.03 -8.87
N LEU A 148 -11.63 18.80 -8.74
CA LEU A 148 -12.58 19.83 -8.30
C LEU A 148 -12.26 20.34 -6.90
N GLN A 149 -11.93 19.43 -5.99
CA GLN A 149 -11.53 19.78 -4.62
C GLN A 149 -10.22 20.57 -4.59
N ILE A 150 -9.24 20.22 -5.42
CA ILE A 150 -8.02 21.02 -5.52
C ILE A 150 -8.33 22.43 -6.02
N ALA A 151 -9.21 22.55 -7.02
CA ALA A 151 -9.58 23.83 -7.58
C ALA A 151 -10.35 24.73 -6.60
N GLU A 152 -11.24 24.14 -5.78
CA GLU A 152 -11.94 24.86 -4.69
C GLU A 152 -10.95 25.45 -3.67
N ASP A 153 -9.88 24.72 -3.36
CA ASP A 153 -8.86 25.17 -2.41
C ASP A 153 -7.87 26.22 -2.97
N GLU A 154 -7.69 26.29 -4.30
CA GLU A 154 -6.73 27.21 -4.93
C GLU A 154 -7.34 28.61 -5.08
N THR A 155 -8.37 28.74 -5.92
CA THR A 155 -9.12 29.99 -6.07
C THR A 155 -10.55 29.69 -6.54
N TYR A 156 -11.50 30.55 -6.16
CA TYR A 156 -12.87 30.46 -6.67
C TYR A 156 -12.94 30.50 -8.21
N ASP A 157 -12.07 31.28 -8.85
CA ASP A 157 -11.99 31.37 -10.31
C ASP A 157 -11.49 30.07 -10.97
N SER A 158 -10.58 29.34 -10.34
CA SER A 158 -10.13 28.02 -10.81
C SER A 158 -11.31 27.06 -10.93
N LEU A 159 -12.16 27.00 -9.90
CA LEU A 159 -13.34 26.12 -9.90
C LEU A 159 -14.32 26.51 -11.02
N ARG A 160 -14.55 27.81 -11.22
CA ARG A 160 -15.44 28.32 -12.28
C ARG A 160 -14.95 27.92 -13.67
N LEU A 161 -13.65 28.02 -13.93
CA LEU A 161 -13.05 27.61 -15.21
C LEU A 161 -13.17 26.12 -15.46
N ILE A 162 -12.91 25.28 -14.44
CA ILE A 162 -13.09 23.84 -14.55
C ILE A 162 -14.55 23.49 -14.82
N ASN A 163 -15.49 24.16 -14.16
CA ASN A 163 -16.91 23.89 -14.35
C ASN A 163 -17.37 24.15 -15.80
N VAL A 164 -16.85 25.20 -16.45
CA VAL A 164 -17.14 25.49 -17.87
C VAL A 164 -16.56 24.42 -18.81
N GLU A 165 -15.38 23.90 -18.50
CA GLU A 165 -14.66 22.92 -19.33
C GLU A 165 -14.90 21.46 -18.90
N LEU A 166 -15.78 21.22 -17.91
CA LEU A 166 -16.00 19.93 -17.26
C LEU A 166 -16.32 18.81 -18.25
N ASN A 167 -17.18 19.09 -19.22
CA ASN A 167 -17.57 18.15 -20.27
C ASN A 167 -16.41 17.80 -21.22
N ARG A 168 -15.50 18.75 -21.49
CA ARG A 168 -14.33 18.52 -22.36
C ARG A 168 -13.23 17.78 -21.61
N ILE A 169 -13.02 18.09 -20.34
CA ILE A 169 -11.99 17.47 -19.50
C ILE A 169 -12.38 16.01 -19.16
N PHE A 170 -13.62 15.78 -18.74
CA PHE A 170 -14.04 14.47 -18.19
C PHE A 170 -14.98 13.68 -19.12
N GLY A 171 -15.12 14.09 -20.39
CA GLY A 171 -15.88 13.33 -21.40
C GLY A 171 -17.38 13.29 -21.16
N ARG A 172 -17.98 14.44 -20.79
CA ARG A 172 -19.42 14.59 -20.47
C ARG A 172 -19.90 13.66 -19.35
N PRO A 173 -19.42 13.85 -18.12
CA PRO A 173 -19.89 13.05 -16.99
C PRO A 173 -21.36 13.38 -16.66
N ASP A 174 -22.20 12.36 -16.54
CA ASP A 174 -23.62 12.53 -16.19
C ASP A 174 -23.85 12.77 -14.69
N SER A 175 -22.87 12.43 -13.84
CA SER A 175 -22.95 12.56 -12.38
C SER A 175 -21.56 12.64 -11.74
N MET A 176 -21.50 12.80 -10.41
CA MET A 176 -20.24 12.66 -9.66
C MET A 176 -19.72 11.23 -9.60
N PHE A 177 -20.50 10.26 -10.10
CA PHE A 177 -20.16 8.84 -10.24
C PHE A 177 -19.86 8.51 -11.71
N LEU A 178 -19.02 7.51 -11.94
CA LEU A 178 -18.67 7.04 -13.28
C LEU A 178 -18.90 5.54 -13.40
N ARG A 179 -19.30 5.12 -14.61
CA ARG A 179 -19.40 3.71 -14.99
C ARG A 179 -18.04 3.23 -15.48
N THR A 180 -17.57 2.09 -14.99
CA THR A 180 -16.27 1.51 -15.35
C THR A 180 -16.25 0.02 -15.01
N THR A 181 -15.08 -0.59 -15.07
CA THR A 181 -14.81 -1.99 -14.69
C THR A 181 -13.69 -2.05 -13.63
N PRO A 182 -13.53 -3.18 -12.91
CA PRO A 182 -12.40 -3.38 -12.02
C PRO A 182 -11.06 -3.16 -12.73
N LYS A 183 -10.90 -3.68 -13.95
CA LYS A 183 -9.68 -3.54 -14.74
C LYS A 183 -9.30 -2.07 -14.97
N GLU A 184 -10.24 -1.28 -15.45
CA GLU A 184 -10.02 0.14 -15.74
C GLU A 184 -9.80 0.94 -14.45
N PHE A 185 -10.63 0.73 -13.43
CA PHE A 185 -10.56 1.50 -12.20
C PHE A 185 -9.27 1.24 -11.41
N LEU A 186 -8.83 -0.02 -11.36
CA LEU A 186 -7.67 -0.44 -10.58
C LEU A 186 -6.35 -0.27 -11.35
N PHE A 187 -6.28 -0.63 -12.64
CA PHE A 187 -5.01 -0.77 -13.35
C PHE A 187 -4.92 -0.10 -14.72
N ASP A 188 -5.85 -0.32 -15.65
CA ASP A 188 -5.71 0.16 -17.03
C ASP A 188 -5.91 1.68 -17.15
N GLY A 189 -6.80 2.19 -16.31
CA GLY A 189 -7.08 3.59 -16.08
C GLY A 189 -8.23 4.17 -16.90
N VAL A 190 -9.06 4.95 -16.20
CA VAL A 190 -10.19 5.70 -16.76
C VAL A 190 -9.68 6.94 -17.49
N PRO A 191 -9.98 7.13 -18.79
CA PRO A 191 -9.45 8.22 -19.60
C PRO A 191 -10.12 9.57 -19.30
N PHE A 192 -9.32 10.64 -19.31
CA PHE A 192 -9.77 12.03 -19.24
C PHE A 192 -8.75 12.94 -19.95
N CYS A 193 -9.09 14.21 -20.19
CA CYS A 193 -8.28 15.15 -20.99
C CYS A 193 -7.96 14.64 -22.41
N VAL A 194 -8.89 13.93 -23.04
CA VAL A 194 -8.71 13.35 -24.37
C VAL A 194 -8.95 14.41 -25.45
N ASN A 195 -7.95 14.64 -26.31
CA ASN A 195 -8.03 15.57 -27.46
C ASN A 195 -8.53 16.99 -27.09
N VAL A 196 -8.19 17.47 -25.90
CA VAL A 196 -8.63 18.78 -25.42
C VAL A 196 -7.86 19.94 -26.08
N ILE A 197 -8.55 21.06 -26.27
CA ILE A 197 -8.01 22.30 -26.86
C ILE A 197 -8.34 23.52 -25.97
N GLY A 198 -7.74 24.68 -26.26
CA GLY A 198 -8.05 25.94 -25.58
C GLY A 198 -7.84 25.89 -24.06
N ILE A 199 -8.82 26.40 -23.30
CA ILE A 199 -8.77 26.49 -21.83
C ILE A 199 -8.68 25.09 -21.20
N ALA A 200 -9.42 24.10 -21.70
CA ALA A 200 -9.33 22.72 -21.22
C ALA A 200 -7.90 22.17 -21.32
N LYS A 201 -7.17 22.46 -22.42
CA LYS A 201 -5.78 22.05 -22.57
C LYS A 201 -4.86 22.72 -21.54
N ALA A 202 -5.09 24.00 -21.22
CA ALA A 202 -4.33 24.70 -20.18
C ALA A 202 -4.58 24.07 -18.80
N ILE A 203 -5.84 23.77 -18.46
CA ILE A 203 -6.22 23.10 -17.20
C ILE A 203 -5.57 21.71 -17.11
N CYS A 204 -5.65 20.91 -18.19
CA CYS A 204 -5.04 19.58 -18.23
C CYS A 204 -3.51 19.62 -18.05
N LYS A 205 -2.82 20.66 -18.57
CA LYS A 205 -1.40 20.87 -18.29
C LYS A 205 -1.10 21.19 -16.83
N GLU A 206 -1.95 21.95 -16.14
CA GLU A 206 -1.80 22.19 -14.70
C GLU A 206 -2.02 20.91 -13.88
N ILE A 207 -2.96 20.05 -14.31
CA ILE A 207 -3.16 18.73 -13.71
C ILE A 207 -1.90 17.85 -13.91
N GLU A 208 -1.37 17.81 -15.13
CA GLU A 208 -0.13 17.08 -15.46
C GLU A 208 1.05 17.53 -14.58
N LYS A 209 1.24 18.85 -14.41
CA LYS A 209 2.32 19.41 -13.58
C LYS A 209 2.27 18.95 -12.12
N ARG A 210 1.11 18.58 -11.60
CA ARG A 210 0.98 18.04 -10.22
C ARG A 210 1.61 16.66 -10.08
N ASN A 211 1.81 15.93 -11.18
CA ASN A 211 2.54 14.66 -11.23
C ASN A 211 2.11 13.66 -10.14
N THR A 212 0.80 13.50 -9.95
CA THR A 212 0.26 12.58 -8.95
C THR A 212 0.45 11.14 -9.39
N LYS A 213 0.81 10.24 -8.46
CA LYS A 213 1.04 8.82 -8.77
C LYS A 213 -0.14 8.13 -9.46
N THR A 214 -1.38 8.50 -9.17
CA THR A 214 -2.58 7.84 -9.72
C THR A 214 -2.99 8.33 -11.11
N ILE A 215 -2.29 9.30 -11.70
CA ILE A 215 -2.58 9.84 -13.03
C ILE A 215 -1.38 9.58 -13.95
N ARG A 216 -1.63 8.88 -15.05
CA ARG A 216 -0.64 8.62 -16.10
C ARG A 216 -0.94 9.49 -17.31
N VAL A 217 0.06 10.22 -17.79
CA VAL A 217 0.01 10.98 -19.05
C VAL A 217 0.41 10.05 -20.20
N LEU A 218 -0.36 10.05 -21.27
CA LEU A 218 -0.12 9.27 -22.48
C LEU A 218 0.64 10.11 -23.53
N PRO A 219 1.27 9.48 -24.55
CA PRO A 219 2.07 10.19 -25.54
C PRO A 219 1.33 11.26 -26.34
N ASP A 220 0.00 11.14 -26.48
CA ASP A 220 -0.87 12.11 -27.15
C ASP A 220 -1.30 13.27 -26.23
N GLY A 221 -0.84 13.29 -24.97
CA GLY A 221 -1.19 14.27 -23.95
C GLY A 221 -2.51 13.98 -23.23
N SER A 222 -3.21 12.90 -23.57
CA SER A 222 -4.36 12.46 -22.78
C SER A 222 -3.90 11.84 -21.45
N MET A 223 -4.82 11.72 -20.50
CA MET A 223 -4.50 11.20 -19.17
C MET A 223 -5.42 10.05 -18.79
N LYS A 224 -4.91 9.16 -17.95
CA LYS A 224 -5.67 8.05 -17.35
C LYS A 224 -5.51 8.03 -15.85
N PHE A 225 -6.63 7.92 -15.13
CA PHE A 225 -6.65 7.73 -13.69
C PHE A 225 -6.80 6.24 -13.32
N SER A 226 -6.00 5.74 -12.40
CA SER A 226 -6.14 4.39 -11.82
C SER A 226 -5.54 4.33 -10.41
N PHE A 227 -6.01 3.40 -9.59
CA PHE A 227 -5.49 3.26 -8.21
C PHE A 227 -4.09 2.67 -8.15
N PHE A 228 -3.80 1.64 -8.95
CA PHE A 228 -2.64 0.78 -8.75
C PHE A 228 -1.72 0.65 -9.96
N ASN A 229 -2.00 1.32 -11.09
CA ASN A 229 -1.10 1.30 -12.26
C ASN A 229 0.34 1.69 -11.90
N HIS A 230 0.48 2.74 -11.08
CA HIS A 230 1.77 3.26 -10.65
C HIS A 230 2.55 2.36 -9.71
N LYS A 231 1.97 1.24 -9.26
CA LYS A 231 2.65 0.17 -8.51
C LYS A 231 3.01 -1.01 -9.39
N ASN A 232 2.43 -1.11 -10.58
CA ASN A 232 2.58 -2.27 -11.44
C ASN A 232 3.84 -2.12 -12.31
N MET A 233 4.85 -2.93 -12.01
CA MET A 233 6.17 -2.94 -12.64
C MET A 233 6.92 -1.60 -12.56
N THR A 234 6.79 -0.94 -11.41
CA THR A 234 7.44 0.33 -11.09
C THR A 234 8.18 0.24 -9.76
N GLU A 235 9.16 1.11 -9.55
CA GLU A 235 9.95 1.14 -8.31
C GLU A 235 9.28 1.99 -7.22
N ASP A 236 9.11 1.41 -6.03
CA ASP A 236 8.56 2.08 -4.85
C ASP A 236 9.66 2.75 -3.97
N GLY A 237 10.61 3.40 -4.63
CA GLY A 237 11.76 4.06 -4.00
C GLY A 237 12.89 3.10 -3.60
N ILE A 238 13.95 3.68 -3.06
CA ILE A 238 15.19 2.97 -2.67
C ILE A 238 15.21 2.76 -1.16
N TYR A 239 15.20 1.50 -0.75
CA TYR A 239 15.32 1.08 0.64
C TYR A 239 16.78 0.84 0.98
N THR A 240 17.19 1.24 2.19
CA THR A 240 18.44 0.84 2.82
C THR A 240 18.11 0.12 4.11
N ILE A 241 18.52 -1.14 4.22
CA ILE A 241 18.22 -1.99 5.38
C ILE A 241 19.49 -2.61 5.94
N ASN A 242 19.42 -3.02 7.20
CA ASN A 242 20.47 -3.79 7.86
C ASN A 242 20.48 -5.24 7.37
N THR A 243 21.66 -5.77 7.08
CA THR A 243 21.81 -7.16 6.60
C THR A 243 21.83 -8.19 7.72
N GLY A 244 22.06 -7.77 8.96
CA GLY A 244 22.27 -8.67 10.10
C GLY A 244 23.73 -9.02 10.39
N VAL A 245 24.68 -8.62 9.53
CA VAL A 245 26.12 -8.90 9.70
C VAL A 245 26.65 -8.43 11.06
N LYS A 246 26.28 -7.21 11.46
CA LYS A 246 26.70 -6.60 12.73
C LYS A 246 25.87 -7.12 13.90
N ASN A 247 24.54 -7.13 13.73
CA ASN A 247 23.59 -7.57 14.73
C ASN A 247 22.43 -8.31 14.06
N ALA A 248 22.30 -9.61 14.33
CA ALA A 248 21.22 -10.41 13.75
C ALA A 248 19.82 -9.92 14.17
N LEU A 249 19.69 -9.25 15.33
CA LEU A 249 18.42 -8.69 15.80
C LEU A 249 17.97 -7.45 15.00
N GLU A 250 18.82 -6.94 14.11
CA GLU A 250 18.52 -5.80 13.23
C GLU A 250 18.31 -6.21 11.77
N THR A 251 18.44 -7.50 11.41
CA THR A 251 18.25 -7.95 10.03
C THR A 251 16.92 -7.44 9.44
N GLN A 252 16.97 -6.85 8.23
CA GLN A 252 15.82 -6.27 7.51
C GLN A 252 15.21 -5.00 8.12
N MET A 253 15.73 -4.49 9.24
CA MET A 253 15.31 -3.19 9.75
C MET A 253 15.73 -2.08 8.80
N ILE A 254 14.76 -1.23 8.44
CA ILE A 254 14.94 -0.09 7.55
C ILE A 254 15.68 1.02 8.27
N GLU A 255 16.71 1.53 7.62
CA GLU A 255 17.45 2.70 8.08
C GLU A 255 17.08 3.95 7.26
N PHE A 256 16.95 3.78 5.94
CA PHE A 256 16.58 4.87 5.04
C PHE A 256 15.60 4.40 3.97
N TRP A 257 14.69 5.29 3.60
CA TRP A 257 13.90 5.21 2.37
C TRP A 257 14.12 6.49 1.58
N ASN A 258 14.53 6.36 0.31
CA ASN A 258 14.95 7.47 -0.55
C ASN A 258 16.01 8.37 0.11
N GLY A 259 16.96 7.76 0.84
CA GLY A 259 18.05 8.46 1.53
C GLY A 259 17.63 9.24 2.78
N LYS A 260 16.36 9.15 3.20
CA LYS A 260 15.86 9.82 4.41
C LYS A 260 15.44 8.78 5.45
N ASN A 261 15.64 9.09 6.73
CA ASN A 261 15.14 8.33 7.87
C ASN A 261 13.89 8.98 8.51
N MET A 262 13.48 10.11 7.94
CA MET A 262 12.24 10.82 8.26
C MET A 262 11.53 11.21 6.97
N LEU A 263 10.21 11.08 6.98
CA LEU A 263 9.30 11.57 5.96
C LEU A 263 9.13 13.08 6.04
N ASP A 264 8.60 13.65 4.97
CA ASP A 264 8.20 15.05 4.85
C ASP A 264 6.69 15.18 4.58
N LYS A 265 5.90 14.25 5.12
CA LYS A 265 4.46 14.10 4.81
C LYS A 265 3.54 14.60 5.91
N TRP A 266 3.92 14.42 7.16
CA TRP A 266 3.09 14.75 8.30
C TRP A 266 3.52 16.09 8.90
N SER A 267 2.57 16.79 9.51
CA SER A 267 2.85 18.10 10.13
C SER A 267 3.85 17.92 11.27
N ASN A 268 4.85 18.79 11.37
CA ASN A 268 5.60 18.92 12.61
C ASN A 268 4.67 19.67 13.58
N SER A 269 4.24 19.03 14.67
CA SER A 269 3.24 19.63 15.56
C SER A 269 3.72 20.99 16.07
N SER A 270 2.82 21.97 16.11
CA SER A 270 3.11 23.33 16.59
C SER A 270 3.30 23.40 18.12
N ARG A 271 3.28 22.26 18.83
CA ARG A 271 3.25 22.16 20.30
C ARG A 271 4.30 21.22 20.88
N GLY A 272 5.49 21.15 20.27
CA GLY A 272 6.65 20.47 20.88
C GLY A 272 6.53 18.95 21.05
N SER A 273 5.44 18.32 20.58
CA SER A 273 5.27 16.87 20.54
C SER A 273 5.94 16.29 19.29
N SER A 274 7.22 15.95 19.46
CA SER A 274 8.04 14.92 18.77
C SER A 274 7.79 14.62 17.27
N MET A 275 8.89 14.63 16.50
CA MET A 275 9.10 14.14 15.11
C MET A 275 8.61 12.70 14.78
N THR A 276 7.79 12.09 15.63
CA THR A 276 7.35 10.70 15.59
C THR A 276 6.57 10.32 14.33
N CYS A 277 5.60 11.13 13.88
CA CYS A 277 4.74 10.74 12.74
C CYS A 277 5.52 10.53 11.43
N ASN A 278 6.62 11.28 11.27
CA ASN A 278 7.48 11.20 10.10
C ASN A 278 8.60 10.16 10.26
N LYS A 279 8.79 9.55 11.43
CA LYS A 279 9.87 8.58 11.64
C LYS A 279 9.68 7.35 10.75
N ILE A 280 10.73 6.96 10.03
CA ILE A 280 10.80 5.71 9.28
C ILE A 280 11.47 4.69 10.19
N GLU A 281 10.73 3.64 10.57
CA GLU A 281 11.22 2.62 11.51
C GLU A 281 10.56 1.27 11.22
N GLY A 282 11.22 0.20 11.66
CA GLY A 282 10.71 -1.16 11.50
C GLY A 282 11.19 -1.83 10.22
N THR A 283 10.40 -2.78 9.76
CA THR A 283 10.64 -3.51 8.50
C THR A 283 9.59 -3.11 7.46
N ASP A 284 9.67 -3.66 6.25
CA ASP A 284 8.62 -3.50 5.23
C ASP A 284 7.43 -4.48 5.43
N GLY A 285 7.44 -5.25 6.52
CA GLY A 285 6.43 -6.27 6.83
C GLY A 285 6.58 -7.59 6.07
N SER A 286 7.52 -7.71 5.13
CA SER A 286 7.76 -8.96 4.38
C SER A 286 8.69 -9.92 5.12
N GLY A 287 9.47 -9.42 6.07
CA GLY A 287 10.37 -10.20 6.89
C GLY A 287 10.72 -9.46 8.18
N TYR A 288 11.05 -10.23 9.23
CA TYR A 288 11.40 -9.69 10.54
C TYR A 288 12.74 -10.27 11.01
N PRO A 289 13.48 -9.55 11.87
CA PRO A 289 14.59 -10.13 12.61
C PRO A 289 14.22 -11.45 13.32
N PRO A 290 15.16 -12.39 13.46
CA PRO A 290 14.97 -13.66 14.16
C PRO A 290 14.75 -13.50 15.67
N PHE A 291 14.43 -14.62 16.34
CA PHE A 291 14.34 -14.74 17.81
C PHE A 291 13.30 -13.80 18.44
N ARG A 292 12.09 -13.79 17.89
CA ARG A 292 10.97 -12.91 18.32
C ARG A 292 10.09 -13.49 19.43
N GLU A 293 10.55 -14.51 20.13
CA GLU A 293 9.81 -15.05 21.27
C GLU A 293 9.70 -13.98 22.37
N GLY A 294 8.49 -13.77 22.90
CA GLY A 294 8.21 -12.76 23.94
C GLY A 294 8.11 -11.31 23.45
N VAL A 295 8.35 -11.02 22.17
CA VAL A 295 8.23 -9.67 21.61
C VAL A 295 6.76 -9.25 21.55
N GLN A 296 6.39 -8.20 22.29
CA GLN A 296 4.99 -7.78 22.39
C GLN A 296 4.55 -6.85 21.25
N ARG A 297 5.50 -6.09 20.69
CA ARG A 297 5.25 -5.11 19.62
C ARG A 297 6.34 -5.15 18.57
N MET A 298 5.94 -4.98 17.32
CA MET A 298 6.85 -4.77 16.20
C MET A 298 6.32 -3.63 15.34
N THR A 299 7.18 -3.10 14.49
CA THR A 299 6.90 -1.88 13.75
C THR A 299 7.11 -2.15 12.25
N ILE A 300 6.20 -1.61 11.44
CA ILE A 300 6.19 -1.72 9.98
C ILE A 300 6.19 -0.31 9.41
N PHE A 301 7.12 -0.02 8.51
CA PHE A 301 7.03 1.14 7.65
C PHE A 301 6.31 0.75 6.35
N SER A 302 5.27 1.51 6.00
CA SER A 302 4.55 1.33 4.75
C SER A 302 4.60 2.62 3.94
N SER A 303 5.29 2.55 2.79
CA SER A 303 5.32 3.59 1.76
C SER A 303 3.94 3.90 1.19
N ASP A 304 3.06 2.90 1.16
CA ASP A 304 1.68 2.99 0.64
C ASP A 304 0.80 3.92 1.46
N ILE A 305 1.02 4.03 2.76
CA ILE A 305 0.28 4.97 3.64
C ILE A 305 1.20 6.07 4.17
N CYS A 306 2.42 6.16 3.64
CA CYS A 306 3.48 7.06 4.03
C CYS A 306 3.64 7.16 5.56
N ARG A 307 3.63 6.06 6.30
CA ARG A 307 3.86 6.10 7.75
C ARG A 307 4.33 4.78 8.31
N THR A 308 4.72 4.86 9.56
CA THR A 308 5.02 3.72 10.39
C THR A 308 3.78 3.31 11.19
N VAL A 309 3.58 2.00 11.34
CA VAL A 309 2.45 1.37 12.05
C VAL A 309 2.99 0.28 12.97
N ASP A 310 2.48 0.23 14.19
CA ASP A 310 2.81 -0.84 15.12
C ASP A 310 1.85 -2.00 15.00
N ILE A 311 2.37 -3.20 15.22
CA ILE A 311 1.61 -4.43 15.35
C ILE A 311 1.86 -5.03 16.74
N LYS A 312 0.81 -5.52 17.39
CA LYS A 312 0.84 -6.10 18.73
C LYS A 312 0.57 -7.60 18.71
N TYR A 313 1.27 -8.34 19.55
CA TYR A 313 1.05 -9.76 19.75
C TYR A 313 -0.33 -10.00 20.38
N VAL A 314 -1.08 -10.97 19.88
CA VAL A 314 -2.41 -11.34 20.40
C VAL A 314 -2.52 -12.82 20.78
N GLY A 315 -1.52 -13.64 20.47
CA GLY A 315 -1.53 -15.04 20.85
C GLY A 315 -0.72 -15.93 19.91
N SER A 316 -0.53 -17.18 20.34
CA SER A 316 0.08 -18.22 19.52
C SER A 316 -0.90 -18.70 18.46
N SER A 317 -0.36 -19.12 17.33
CA SER A 317 -1.09 -19.67 16.19
C SER A 317 -0.25 -20.77 15.54
N SER A 318 -0.77 -21.35 14.46
CA SER A 318 -0.02 -22.26 13.60
C SER A 318 -0.45 -22.09 12.15
N TYR A 319 0.48 -22.24 11.23
CA TYR A 319 0.20 -22.27 9.80
C TYR A 319 0.89 -23.50 9.20
N GLU A 320 0.14 -24.39 8.56
CA GLU A 320 0.68 -25.63 7.96
C GLU A 320 1.54 -26.45 8.95
N GLY A 321 1.11 -26.54 10.21
CA GLY A 321 1.82 -27.24 11.27
C GLY A 321 3.06 -26.52 11.83
N ILE A 322 3.40 -25.34 11.31
CA ILE A 322 4.50 -24.50 11.80
C ILE A 322 3.96 -23.58 12.91
N PRO A 323 4.52 -23.63 14.14
CA PRO A 323 4.15 -22.71 15.20
C PRO A 323 4.41 -21.26 14.79
N ALA A 324 3.46 -20.38 15.05
CA ALA A 324 3.52 -18.97 14.68
C ALA A 324 3.04 -18.08 15.83
N ALA A 325 3.49 -16.83 15.82
CA ALA A 325 2.97 -15.78 16.69
C ALA A 325 2.02 -14.91 15.87
N ARG A 326 0.80 -14.70 16.36
CA ARG A 326 -0.19 -13.84 15.71
C ARG A 326 0.00 -12.41 16.19
N TYR A 327 0.20 -11.50 15.24
CA TYR A 327 0.22 -10.06 15.47
C TYR A 327 -0.93 -9.40 14.71
N VAL A 328 -1.47 -8.32 15.26
CA VAL A 328 -2.50 -7.48 14.63
C VAL A 328 -2.08 -6.02 14.69
N THR A 329 -2.62 -5.17 13.83
CA THR A 329 -2.41 -3.72 13.89
C THR A 329 -2.78 -3.18 15.27
N ASP A 330 -1.91 -2.35 15.85
CA ASP A 330 -2.21 -1.67 17.10
C ASP A 330 -3.20 -0.51 16.86
N ASP A 331 -3.85 -0.08 17.93
CA ASP A 331 -4.95 0.89 17.88
C ASP A 331 -4.47 2.27 17.41
N ASN A 332 -3.15 2.54 17.51
CA ASN A 332 -2.51 3.77 17.05
C ASN A 332 -2.45 3.90 15.51
N PHE A 333 -2.93 2.90 14.77
CA PHE A 333 -3.03 2.97 13.32
C PHE A 333 -4.13 3.94 12.86
N LEU A 334 -5.41 3.62 13.15
CA LEU A 334 -6.57 4.41 12.69
C LEU A 334 -7.54 4.81 13.80
N ASN A 335 -7.52 4.14 14.95
CA ASN A 335 -8.54 4.34 15.99
C ASN A 335 -8.11 5.39 17.00
N LYS A 336 -6.83 5.37 17.40
CA LYS A 336 -6.24 6.25 18.41
C LYS A 336 -5.30 7.27 17.76
N ILE A 337 -5.89 8.26 17.08
CA ILE A 337 -5.19 9.40 16.48
C ILE A 337 -5.67 10.70 17.11
N GLY A 338 -4.73 11.45 17.70
CA GLY A 338 -4.98 12.76 18.30
C GLY A 338 -3.94 13.17 19.34
N PRO A 339 -4.07 14.38 19.91
CA PRO A 339 -3.16 14.88 20.95
C PRO A 339 -3.16 14.00 22.21
N GLU A 340 -4.27 13.35 22.52
CA GLU A 340 -4.43 12.39 23.61
C GLU A 340 -3.57 11.12 23.45
N HIS A 341 -3.06 10.89 22.23
CA HIS A 341 -2.22 9.74 21.87
C HIS A 341 -0.81 10.13 21.43
N ASN A 342 -0.44 11.42 21.55
CA ASN A 342 0.87 11.97 21.16
C ASN A 342 1.22 11.68 19.68
N ASN A 343 0.22 11.68 18.81
CA ASN A 343 0.35 11.47 17.36
C ASN A 343 -0.55 12.43 16.55
N ASP A 344 -0.82 13.61 17.11
CA ASP A 344 -1.63 14.67 16.49
C ASP A 344 -1.04 15.22 15.19
N CYS A 345 0.24 14.96 14.92
CA CYS A 345 0.89 15.27 13.65
C CYS A 345 0.26 14.57 12.42
N TYR A 346 -0.53 13.49 12.63
CA TYR A 346 -1.35 12.89 11.58
C TYR A 346 -2.62 13.69 11.25
N CYS A 347 -3.00 14.66 12.06
CA CYS A 347 -4.18 15.50 11.89
C CYS A 347 -3.87 16.72 11.02
N VAL A 348 -3.80 16.51 9.71
CA VAL A 348 -3.36 17.56 8.76
C VAL A 348 -4.46 18.57 8.39
N ASN A 349 -5.73 18.27 8.68
CA ASN A 349 -6.91 19.12 8.44
C ASN A 349 -6.94 19.75 7.02
N ARG A 350 -6.63 18.96 5.98
CA ARG A 350 -6.56 19.42 4.58
C ARG A 350 -7.82 19.13 3.76
N ILE A 351 -8.84 18.53 4.37
CA ILE A 351 -10.10 18.19 3.72
C ILE A 351 -11.16 19.22 4.15
N PRO A 352 -11.41 20.27 3.34
CA PRO A 352 -12.53 21.18 3.55
C PRO A 352 -13.83 20.42 3.74
N LYS A 353 -14.62 20.84 4.73
CA LYS A 353 -15.95 20.28 5.03
C LYS A 353 -15.90 18.79 5.38
N ALA A 354 -14.73 18.21 5.69
CA ALA A 354 -14.67 16.89 6.29
C ALA A 354 -15.34 16.88 7.65
N ILE A 355 -15.89 15.73 7.98
CA ILE A 355 -16.36 15.43 9.33
C ILE A 355 -15.10 15.16 10.18
N VAL A 356 -14.63 16.21 10.85
CA VAL A 356 -13.48 16.18 11.77
C VAL A 356 -13.93 16.46 13.20
N LYS A 357 -13.15 15.97 14.17
CA LYS A 357 -13.23 16.35 15.58
C LYS A 357 -12.76 17.80 15.75
N ALA A 358 -13.05 18.41 16.90
CA ALA A 358 -12.65 19.79 17.22
C ALA A 358 -11.13 20.02 17.19
N ASN A 359 -10.33 18.96 17.36
CA ASN A 359 -8.86 19.00 17.29
C ASN A 359 -8.32 18.91 15.85
N GLY A 360 -9.19 18.89 14.82
CA GLY A 360 -8.80 18.80 13.40
C GLY A 360 -8.47 17.39 12.91
N CYS A 361 -8.59 16.37 13.77
CA CYS A 361 -8.44 14.96 13.39
C CYS A 361 -9.74 14.39 12.81
N LEU A 362 -9.66 13.38 11.95
CA LEU A 362 -10.84 12.60 11.55
C LEU A 362 -11.37 11.78 12.74
N TYR A 363 -12.60 11.26 12.59
CA TYR A 363 -13.14 10.28 13.53
C TYR A 363 -12.39 8.95 13.44
N GLU A 364 -12.52 8.13 14.49
CA GLU A 364 -11.84 6.84 14.61
C GLU A 364 -12.14 5.96 13.39
N GLY A 365 -11.13 5.23 12.91
CA GLY A 365 -11.23 4.37 11.73
C GLY A 365 -10.86 5.06 10.40
N ALA A 366 -10.50 6.34 10.40
CA ALA A 366 -10.16 7.09 9.20
C ALA A 366 -8.87 7.92 9.35
N LEU A 367 -8.11 8.04 8.25
CA LEU A 367 -6.90 8.85 8.17
C LEU A 367 -6.85 9.65 6.86
N ASP A 368 -6.47 10.93 6.97
CA ASP A 368 -6.27 11.81 5.81
C ASP A 368 -4.89 11.57 5.20
N LEU A 369 -4.84 10.92 4.04
CA LEU A 369 -3.61 10.65 3.29
C LEU A 369 -3.31 11.71 2.21
N SER A 370 -3.96 12.88 2.23
CA SER A 370 -3.78 13.92 1.21
C SER A 370 -2.35 14.45 1.10
N THR A 371 -1.54 14.32 2.16
CA THR A 371 -0.11 14.66 2.13
C THR A 371 0.74 13.56 1.51
N CYS A 372 0.29 12.31 1.53
CA CYS A 372 0.99 11.14 0.99
C CYS A 372 0.79 10.99 -0.53
N PHE A 373 -0.46 11.07 -1.01
CA PHE A 373 -0.82 10.82 -2.40
C PHE A 373 -1.05 12.09 -3.24
N GLY A 374 -0.86 13.27 -2.65
CA GLY A 374 -1.49 14.50 -3.16
C GLY A 374 -2.97 14.54 -2.76
N LYS A 375 -3.72 15.56 -3.19
CA LYS A 375 -5.13 15.80 -2.82
C LYS A 375 -6.14 14.76 -3.39
N CYS A 376 -5.81 13.47 -3.39
CA CYS A 376 -6.73 12.33 -3.50
C CYS A 376 -7.00 11.83 -2.07
N ARG A 377 -8.27 11.82 -1.63
CA ARG A 377 -8.62 11.90 -0.20
C ARG A 377 -8.99 10.55 0.44
N SER A 378 -8.41 10.33 1.62
CA SER A 378 -8.67 9.34 2.69
C SER A 378 -8.60 7.83 2.40
N CYS A 379 -7.98 7.10 3.33
CA CYS A 379 -8.21 5.67 3.56
C CYS A 379 -9.08 5.48 4.81
N GLY A 380 -10.06 4.59 4.74
CA GLY A 380 -10.85 4.13 5.89
C GLY A 380 -10.70 2.62 6.03
N ALA A 381 -10.75 2.11 7.26
CA ALA A 381 -10.90 0.68 7.53
C ALA A 381 -12.38 0.37 7.79
N HIS A 382 -12.85 -0.77 7.28
CA HIS A 382 -14.10 -1.38 7.70
C HIS A 382 -13.76 -2.62 8.51
N ASP A 383 -14.12 -2.64 9.80
CA ASP A 383 -13.99 -3.83 10.62
C ASP A 383 -15.10 -4.83 10.25
N SER A 384 -14.78 -5.80 9.40
CA SER A 384 -15.60 -7.01 9.22
C SER A 384 -15.30 -8.02 10.33
N TYR A 385 -15.57 -7.65 11.58
CA TYR A 385 -15.60 -8.58 12.71
C TYR A 385 -16.71 -8.17 13.67
N HIS A 386 -17.92 -8.67 13.41
CA HIS A 386 -18.90 -9.20 14.38
C HIS A 386 -20.28 -9.33 13.68
N GLU A 387 -20.47 -10.43 12.94
CA GLU A 387 -21.78 -11.06 12.86
C GLU A 387 -21.63 -12.50 13.36
N LYS A 388 -22.10 -12.70 14.60
CA LYS A 388 -22.52 -13.99 15.15
C LYS A 388 -23.90 -13.81 15.72
#